data_AF-A0A3N5YJK3-F1
#
_entry.id   AF-A0A3N5YJK3-F1
#
_cell.length_a   1.000
_cell.length_b   1.000
_cell.length_c   1.000
_cell.angle_alpha   90.00
_cell.angle_beta   90.00
_cell.angle_gamma   90.00
#
_symmetry.space_group_name_H-M   'P 1'
#
loop_
_entity.id
_entity.type
_entity.pdbx_description
1 polymer ?
#
loop_
_entity_poly.entity_id
_entity_poly.type
_entity_poly.pdbx_seq_one_letter_code
_entity_poly.pdbx_strand_id
1 'polypeptide(L)' 'RTTEPISRLRGRFFDREGIRVMPTFHPAYLLRNPEKKREVWEDMKLLIKEYPYDD' A
#
# COMPACT_ATOMS: atom_id res chain seq x y z
N ARG A 1 7.92 -4.36 13.99
CA ARG A 1 8.02 -5.64 13.23
C ARG A 1 6.72 -6.40 13.47
N THR A 2 6.11 -6.97 12.43
CA THR A 2 4.86 -7.74 12.54
C THR A 2 5.03 -9.11 11.87
N THR A 3 4.22 -10.08 12.29
CA THR A 3 4.11 -11.42 11.69
C THR A 3 2.88 -11.56 10.80
N GLU A 4 2.05 -10.52 10.69
CA GLU A 4 0.88 -10.54 9.83
C GLU A 4 1.27 -10.59 8.34
N PRO A 5 0.53 -11.34 7.52
CA PRO A 5 0.77 -11.37 6.08
C PRO A 5 0.43 -10.02 5.45
N ILE A 6 1.20 -9.63 4.42
CA ILE A 6 1.04 -8.36 3.71
C ILE A 6 -0.38 -8.15 3.15
N SER A 7 -1.07 -9.23 2.76
CA SER A 7 -2.45 -9.19 2.28
C SER A 7 -3.45 -8.67 3.31
N ARG A 8 -3.16 -8.79 4.61
CA ARG A 8 -3.98 -8.20 5.67
C ARG A 8 -3.55 -6.78 6.02
N LEU A 9 -2.30 -6.43 5.76
CA LEU A 9 -1.74 -5.13 6.14
C LEU A 9 -1.99 -4.03 5.11
N ARG A 10 -2.01 -4.38 3.81
CA ARG A 10 -2.10 -3.40 2.73
C ARG A 10 -3.36 -2.53 2.78
N GLY A 11 -3.27 -1.33 2.22
CA GLY A 11 -4.40 -0.39 2.11
C GLY A 11 -4.84 0.24 3.44
N ARG A 12 -3.99 0.17 4.47
CA ARG A 12 -4.19 0.79 5.78
C ARG A 12 -2.97 1.62 6.15
N PHE A 13 -3.18 2.78 6.75
CA PHE A 13 -2.10 3.60 7.28
C PHE A 13 -1.68 3.10 8.66
N PHE A 14 -0.37 3.14 8.91
CA PHE A 14 0.25 2.83 10.19
C PHE A 14 1.20 3.96 10.56
N ASP A 15 1.40 4.19 11.86
CA ASP A 15 2.49 5.04 12.33
C ASP A 15 3.78 4.22 12.46
N ARG A 16 4.86 4.79 11.93
CA ARG A 16 6.20 4.28 12.14
C ARG A 16 7.10 5.44 12.51
N GLU A 17 7.33 5.60 13.81
CA GLU A 17 8.25 6.61 14.36
C GLU A 17 7.83 8.02 13.94
N GLY A 18 6.52 8.30 13.98
CA GLY A 18 5.94 9.59 13.58
C GLY A 18 5.74 9.75 12.08
N ILE A 19 6.12 8.76 11.27
CA ILE A 19 5.92 8.76 9.82
C ILE A 19 4.74 7.83 9.49
N ARG A 20 3.71 8.39 8.84
CA ARG A 20 2.61 7.57 8.31
C ARG A 20 3.08 6.77 7.11
N VAL A 21 2.92 5.45 7.20
CA VAL A 21 3.27 4.51 6.14
C VAL A 21 2.05 3.67 5.76
N MET A 22 1.92 3.35 4.47
CA MET A 22 0.91 2.43 3.98
C MET A 22 1.58 1.32 3.17
N PRO A 23 1.63 0.09 3.68
CA PRO A 23 2.23 -1.02 2.95
C PRO A 23 1.35 -1.44 1.76
N THR A 24 1.98 -2.00 0.73
CA THR A 24 1.31 -2.61 -0.43
C THR A 24 2.14 -3.79 -0.95
N PHE A 25 1.71 -4.45 -2.03
CA PHE A 25 2.47 -5.54 -2.63
C PHE A 25 3.71 -5.05 -3.37
N HIS A 26 4.82 -5.80 -3.25
CA HIS A 26 6.04 -5.52 -3.99
C HIS A 26 5.85 -5.73 -5.51
N PRO A 27 6.42 -4.90 -6.40
CA PRO A 27 6.23 -5.02 -7.85
C PRO A 27 6.57 -6.41 -8.42
N ALA A 28 7.64 -7.05 -7.94
CA ALA A 28 8.02 -8.40 -8.37
C ALA A 28 6.95 -9.47 -8.07
N TYR A 29 6.11 -9.27 -7.05
CA TYR A 29 4.97 -10.15 -6.76
C TYR A 29 3.89 -10.02 -7.83
N LEU A 30 3.67 -8.82 -8.35
CA LEU A 30 2.69 -8.53 -9.40
C LEU A 30 3.08 -9.08 -10.76
N LEU A 31 4.37 -9.29 -11.02
CA LEU A 31 4.83 -9.95 -12.24
C LEU A 31 4.34 -11.41 -12.32
N ARG A 32 4.19 -12.05 -11.16
CA ARG A 32 3.71 -13.44 -11.05
C ARG A 32 2.19 -13.52 -10.82
N ASN A 33 1.60 -12.45 -10.29
CA ASN A 33 0.19 -12.36 -9.90
C ASN A 33 -0.42 -11.05 -10.47
N PRO A 34 -0.57 -10.95 -11.80
CA PRO A 34 -0.95 -9.69 -12.46
C PRO A 34 -2.35 -9.18 -12.05
N GLU A 35 -3.26 -10.06 -11.63
CA GLU A 35 -4.58 -9.71 -11.12
C GLU A 35 -4.53 -8.85 -9.85
N LYS A 36 -3.40 -8.90 -9.11
CA LYS A 36 -3.16 -8.11 -7.90
C LYS A 36 -2.80 -6.65 -8.17
N LYS A 37 -2.58 -6.27 -9.44
CA LYS A 37 -2.36 -4.86 -9.81
C LYS A 37 -3.54 -3.96 -9.44
N ARG A 38 -4.78 -4.47 -9.53
CA ARG A 38 -5.97 -3.71 -9.15
C ARG A 38 -5.93 -3.33 -7.67
N GLU A 39 -5.57 -4.28 -6.82
CA GLU A 39 -5.39 -4.05 -5.38
C GLU A 39 -4.36 -2.94 -5.12
N VAL A 40 -3.18 -3.02 -5.72
CA VAL A 40 -2.15 -1.98 -5.57
C VAL A 40 -2.62 -0.62 -6.10
N TRP A 41 -3.39 -0.58 -7.18
CA TRP A 41 -3.95 0.67 -7.70
C TRP A 41 -4.94 1.31 -6.73
N GLU A 42 -5.77 0.53 -6.06
CA GLU A 42 -6.64 1.04 -4.99
C GLU A 42 -5.82 1.63 -3.83
N ASP A 43 -4.69 1.00 -3.46
CA ASP A 43 -3.77 1.55 -2.45
C ASP A 43 -3.20 2.91 -2.91
N MET A 44 -2.74 3.02 -4.16
CA MET A 44 -2.19 4.29 -4.67
C MET A 44 -3.23 5.41 -4.69
N LYS A 45 -4.48 5.10 -5.06
CA LYS A 45 -5.57 6.10 -5.00
C LYS A 45 -5.85 6.57 -3.58
N LEU A 46 -5.77 5.68 -2.59
CA LEU A 46 -5.88 6.07 -1.17
C LEU A 46 -4.75 7.02 -0.78
N LEU A 47 -3.52 6.76 -1.24
CA LEU A 47 -2.37 7.63 -0.99
C LEU A 47 -2.57 9.03 -1.59
N ILE A 48 -3.00 9.11 -2.85
CA ILE A 48 -3.28 10.38 -3.53
C ILE A 48 -4.44 11.13 -2.86
N LYS A 49 -5.47 10.41 -2.41
CA LYS A 49 -6.61 11.03 -1.69
C LYS A 49 -6.18 11.63 -0.34
N GLU A 50 -5.31 10.93 0.38
CA GLU A 50 -4.83 11.37 1.70
C GLU A 50 -3.80 12.50 1.58
N TYR A 51 -2.96 12.44 0.56
CA TYR A 51 -1.92 13.42 0.26
C TYR A 51 -2.11 13.94 -1.16
N PRO A 52 -3.14 14.78 -1.38
CA PRO A 52 -3.31 15.44 -2.67
C PRO A 52 -2.06 16.29 -2.94
N TYR A 53 -1.66 16.34 -4.20
CA TYR A 53 -0.64 17.30 -4.60
C TYR A 53 -1.25 18.69 -4.51
N ASP A 54 -0.58 19.61 -3.81
CA ASP A 54 -0.87 21.02 -3.95
C ASP A 54 -0.36 21.46 -5.34
N ASP A 55 -1.22 22.09 -6.14
CA ASP A 55 -0.84 22.73 -7.41
C ASP A 55 0.13 23.90 -7.20
#